data_AF-A0A914DKV7-F1
#
_entry.id   AF-A0A914DKV7-F1
#
_cell.length_a   1.000
_cell.length_b   1.000
_cell.length_c   1.000
_cell.angle_alpha   90.00
_cell.angle_beta   90.00
_cell.angle_gamma   90.00
#
_symmetry.space_group_name_H-M   'P 1'
#
loop_
_entity.id
_entity.type
_entity.pdbx_description
1 polymer ?
#
loop_
_entity_poly.entity_id
_entity_poly.type
_entity_poly.pdbx_seq_one_letter_code
_entity_poly.pdbx_strand_id
1 'polypeptide(L)'
;MSEMRPAIIKLHEKGYSVRKIEEMLDVPRSTVQDHIKRFEETGSNKDRKGRGRKRTARSKKNVQRAKGMLKRNKTTKANSSRKLAKKLGVSQTSAIDLGTSSISSIFLIE
;
A
#
# COMPACT_ATOMS: atom_id res chain seq x y z
N MET A 1 19.08 8.45 -4.93
CA MET A 1 18.01 8.69 -5.93
C MET A 1 16.84 9.55 -5.43
N SER A 2 16.53 9.63 -4.12
CA SER A 2 15.46 10.53 -3.61
C SER A 2 15.75 12.02 -3.88
N GLU A 3 17.00 12.45 -3.67
CA GLU A 3 17.40 13.87 -3.73
C GLU A 3 17.48 14.46 -5.15
N MET A 4 17.64 13.64 -6.20
CA MET A 4 17.78 14.14 -7.58
C MET A 4 16.45 14.50 -8.24
N ARG A 5 15.35 13.88 -7.81
CA ARG A 5 14.00 14.13 -8.36
C ARG A 5 13.56 15.59 -8.25
N PRO A 6 13.62 16.24 -7.07
CA PRO A 6 13.27 17.66 -6.98
C PRO A 6 14.22 18.55 -7.79
N ALA A 7 15.49 18.17 -7.97
CA ALA A 7 16.42 18.92 -8.82
C ALA A 7 16.01 18.87 -10.30
N ILE A 8 15.64 17.69 -10.81
CA ILE A 8 15.14 17.49 -12.18
C ILE A 8 13.90 18.37 -12.44
N ILE A 9 12.93 18.36 -11.52
CA ILE A 9 11.70 19.15 -11.67
C ILE A 9 11.99 20.64 -11.61
N LYS A 10 12.82 21.11 -10.67
CA LYS A 10 13.23 22.53 -10.62
C LYS A 10 13.90 22.99 -11.91
N LEU A 11 14.73 22.16 -12.53
CA LEU A 11 15.38 22.48 -13.80
C LEU A 11 14.36 22.47 -14.97
N HIS A 12 13.41 21.55 -14.93
CA HIS A 12 12.34 21.51 -15.92
C HIS A 12 11.43 22.74 -15.82
N GLU A 13 11.04 23.17 -14.62
CA GLU A 13 10.26 24.38 -14.36
C GLU A 13 11.00 25.66 -14.80
N LYS A 14 12.34 25.66 -14.74
CA LYS A 14 13.17 26.73 -15.31
C LYS A 14 13.24 26.72 -16.85
N GLY A 15 12.61 25.75 -17.52
CA GLY A 15 12.56 25.66 -18.98
C GLY A 15 13.76 24.96 -19.62
N TYR A 16 14.61 24.27 -18.85
CA TYR A 16 15.70 23.48 -19.44
C TYR A 16 15.16 22.25 -20.18
N SER A 17 15.79 21.92 -21.31
CA SER A 17 15.47 20.72 -22.08
C SER A 17 15.94 19.46 -21.35
N VAL A 18 15.26 18.33 -21.59
CA VAL A 18 15.60 17.02 -20.98
C VAL A 18 17.07 16.65 -21.18
N ARG A 19 17.61 16.88 -22.39
CA ARG A 19 19.02 16.61 -22.72
C ARG A 19 19.98 17.44 -21.85
N LYS A 20 19.66 18.73 -21.67
CA LYS A 20 20.47 19.62 -20.83
C LYS A 20 20.42 19.21 -19.37
N ILE A 21 19.28 18.72 -18.89
CA ILE A 21 19.11 18.20 -17.53
C ILE A 21 19.93 16.91 -17.31
N GLU A 22 19.92 16.01 -18.29
CA GLU A 22 20.77 14.80 -18.30
C GLU A 22 22.25 15.16 -18.18
N GLU A 23 22.74 16.08 -19.01
CA GLU A 23 24.14 16.54 -18.97
C GLU A 23 24.50 17.23 -17.64
N MET A 24 23.59 18.00 -17.05
CA MET A 24 23.84 18.71 -15.78
C MET A 24 23.83 17.81 -14.55
N LEU A 25 23.02 16.75 -14.54
CA LEU A 25 22.82 15.88 -13.37
C LEU A 25 23.47 14.51 -13.51
N ASP A 26 24.03 14.18 -14.67
CA ASP A 26 24.57 12.86 -15.02
C ASP A 26 23.54 11.74 -14.78
N VAL A 27 22.30 12.00 -15.21
CA VAL A 27 21.17 11.07 -15.07
C VAL A 27 20.66 10.69 -16.45
N PRO A 28 20.42 9.39 -16.73
CA PRO A 28 19.93 8.96 -18.04
C PRO A 28 18.66 9.69 -18.46
N ARG A 29 18.60 10.10 -19.74
CA ARG A 29 17.43 10.76 -20.35
C ARG A 29 16.09 10.09 -20.01
N SER A 30 16.04 8.76 -20.03
CA SER A 30 14.83 7.99 -19.72
C SER A 30 14.34 8.23 -18.29
N THR A 31 15.27 8.34 -17.33
CA THR A 31 14.97 8.62 -15.93
C THR A 31 14.47 10.05 -15.74
N VAL A 32 15.05 11.02 -16.46
CA VAL A 32 14.58 12.41 -16.46
C VAL A 32 13.16 12.50 -17.00
N GLN A 33 12.86 11.86 -18.14
CA GLN A 33 11.50 11.82 -18.71
C GLN A 33 10.49 11.14 -17.77
N ASP A 34 10.85 10.01 -17.18
CA ASP A 34 9.98 9.30 -16.23
C ASP A 34 9.66 10.12 -14.99
N HIS A 35 10.60 10.95 -14.53
CA HIS A 35 10.40 11.85 -13.40
C HIS A 35 9.51 13.05 -13.76
N ILE A 36 9.74 13.68 -14.91
CA ILE A 36 8.89 14.76 -15.43
C ILE A 36 7.45 14.25 -15.61
N LYS A 37 7.26 13.15 -16.34
CA LYS A 37 5.95 12.55 -16.58
C LYS A 37 5.22 12.21 -15.27
N ARG A 38 5.94 11.66 -14.29
CA ARG A 38 5.35 11.35 -12.98
C ARG A 38 4.91 12.61 -12.25
N PHE A 39 5.70 13.68 -12.31
CA PHE A 39 5.36 14.94 -11.68
C PHE A 39 4.13 15.58 -12.34
N GLU A 40 4.04 15.57 -13.67
CA GLU A 40 2.87 16.04 -14.41
C GLU A 40 1.60 15.24 -14.05
N GLU A 41 1.69 13.92 -13.93
CA GLU A 41 0.54 13.07 -13.59
C GLU A 41 0.08 13.20 -12.12
N THR A 42 1.00 13.43 -11.18
CA THR A 42 0.71 13.32 -9.74
C THR A 42 0.86 14.62 -8.95
N GLY A 43 1.47 15.65 -9.53
CA GLY A 43 1.84 16.89 -8.86
C GLY A 43 2.84 16.71 -7.70
N SER A 44 3.54 15.57 -7.63
CA SER A 44 4.40 15.23 -6.49
C SER A 44 5.67 14.51 -6.92
N ASN A 45 6.77 14.81 -6.21
CA ASN A 45 8.05 14.11 -6.37
C ASN A 45 8.11 12.76 -5.64
N LYS A 46 7.06 12.44 -4.87
CA LYS A 46 6.93 11.18 -4.14
C LYS A 46 6.66 10.02 -5.09
N ASP A 47 6.94 8.80 -4.65
CA ASP A 47 6.52 7.62 -5.39
C ASP A 47 4.99 7.55 -5.53
N ARG A 48 4.51 7.01 -6.66
CA ARG A 48 3.07 6.80 -6.89
C ARG A 48 2.49 5.96 -5.75
N LYS A 49 1.51 6.50 -5.04
CA LYS A 49 0.82 5.79 -3.96
C LYS A 49 0.12 4.54 -4.53
N GLY A 50 0.16 3.44 -3.78
CA GLY A 50 -0.55 2.21 -4.14
C GLY A 50 0.21 1.26 -5.07
N ARG A 51 1.55 1.31 -5.10
CA ARG A 51 2.35 0.24 -5.72
C ARG A 51 2.02 -1.13 -5.10
N GLY A 52 1.89 -2.15 -5.95
CA GLY A 52 1.65 -3.54 -5.56
C GLY A 52 0.17 -3.96 -5.52
N ARG A 53 -0.07 -5.25 -5.29
CA ARG A 53 -1.42 -5.83 -5.23
C ARG A 53 -2.16 -5.35 -3.97
N LYS A 54 -3.34 -4.78 -4.14
CA LYS A 54 -4.22 -4.42 -3.01
C LYS A 54 -4.50 -5.65 -2.14
N ARG A 55 -4.37 -5.50 -0.82
CA ARG A 55 -4.74 -6.54 0.14
C ARG A 55 -6.26 -6.71 0.14
N THR A 56 -6.74 -7.81 -0.44
CA THR A 56 -8.17 -8.14 -0.51
C THR A 56 -8.65 -8.83 0.75
N ALA A 57 -7.98 -9.92 1.15
CA ALA A 57 -8.38 -10.74 2.28
C ALA A 57 -8.26 -9.98 3.62
N ARG A 58 -7.13 -9.28 3.85
CA ARG A 58 -6.90 -8.43 5.04
C ARG A 58 -7.30 -6.97 4.83
N SER A 59 -8.35 -6.72 4.06
CA SER A 59 -8.93 -5.39 3.96
C SER A 59 -9.44 -4.92 5.34
N LYS A 60 -9.46 -3.61 5.60
CA LYS A 60 -9.96 -3.05 6.87
C LYS A 60 -11.38 -3.56 7.19
N LYS A 61 -12.23 -3.66 6.16
CA LYS A 61 -13.59 -4.20 6.24
C LYS A 61 -13.61 -5.64 6.75
N ASN A 62 -12.77 -6.51 6.18
CA ASN A 62 -12.71 -7.91 6.58
C ASN A 62 -12.15 -8.07 8.00
N VAL A 63 -11.14 -7.28 8.37
CA VAL A 63 -10.59 -7.27 9.73
C VAL A 63 -11.67 -6.86 10.74
N GLN A 64 -12.38 -5.76 10.51
CA GLN A 64 -13.44 -5.29 11.41
C GLN A 64 -14.57 -6.31 11.54
N ARG A 65 -14.99 -6.91 10.42
CA ARG A 65 -16.02 -7.94 10.41
C ARG A 65 -15.57 -9.19 11.20
N ALA A 66 -14.34 -9.66 10.99
CA ALA A 66 -13.75 -10.76 11.75
C ALA A 66 -13.70 -10.45 13.25
N LYS A 67 -13.20 -9.28 13.64
CA LYS A 67 -13.17 -8.81 15.05
C LYS A 67 -14.57 -8.80 15.66
N GLY A 68 -15.56 -8.22 14.98
CA GLY A 68 -16.93 -8.17 15.48
C GLY A 68 -17.56 -9.55 15.64
N MET A 69 -17.21 -10.51 14.79
CA MET A 69 -17.69 -11.90 14.91
C MET A 69 -17.05 -12.62 16.09
N LEU A 70 -15.73 -12.47 16.28
CA LEU A 70 -14.98 -13.04 17.39
C LEU A 70 -15.39 -12.43 18.75
N LYS A 71 -15.64 -11.13 18.80
CA LYS A 71 -16.12 -10.44 20.02
C LYS A 71 -17.50 -10.94 20.45
N ARG A 72 -18.42 -11.14 19.49
CA ARG A 72 -19.79 -11.61 19.77
C ARG A 72 -19.84 -13.05 20.26
N ASN A 73 -18.96 -13.91 19.77
CA ASN A 73 -18.91 -15.29 20.21
C ASN A 73 -17.47 -15.82 20.13
N LYS A 74 -16.76 -15.85 21.26
CA LYS A 74 -15.37 -16.31 21.30
C LYS A 74 -15.21 -17.82 21.06
N THR A 75 -16.31 -18.59 21.02
CA THR A 75 -16.22 -20.05 20.90
C THR A 75 -15.70 -20.48 19.53
N THR A 76 -14.73 -21.38 19.56
CA THR A 76 -14.09 -22.00 18.38
C THR A 76 -15.08 -22.79 17.52
N LYS A 77 -16.20 -23.27 18.08
CA LYS A 77 -17.24 -23.99 17.33
C LYS A 77 -18.03 -23.08 16.38
N ALA A 78 -18.34 -21.85 16.79
CA ALA A 78 -19.11 -20.90 16.00
C ALA A 78 -18.23 -20.11 15.01
N ASN A 79 -16.99 -19.82 15.41
CA ASN A 79 -16.04 -18.98 14.67
C ASN A 79 -14.72 -19.70 14.35
N SER A 80 -14.78 -21.00 14.04
CA SER A 80 -13.62 -21.71 13.47
C SER A 80 -13.17 -21.03 12.18
N SER A 81 -11.88 -21.16 11.86
CA SER A 81 -11.27 -20.59 10.65
C SER A 81 -12.07 -20.90 9.38
N ARG A 82 -12.57 -22.13 9.25
CA ARG A 82 -13.45 -22.55 8.14
C ARG A 82 -14.75 -21.75 8.06
N LYS A 83 -15.43 -21.52 9.19
CA LYS A 83 -16.69 -20.78 9.24
C LYS A 83 -16.48 -19.29 9.02
N LEU A 84 -15.38 -18.74 9.55
CA LEU A 84 -14.95 -17.36 9.28
C LEU A 84 -14.68 -17.15 7.79
N ALA A 85 -13.92 -18.05 7.18
CA ALA A 85 -13.62 -18.04 5.75
C ALA A 85 -14.88 -17.98 4.88
N LYS A 86 -15.85 -18.89 5.12
CA LYS A 86 -17.13 -18.90 4.39
C LYS A 86 -17.91 -17.59 4.54
N LYS A 87 -18.00 -17.03 5.76
CA LYS A 87 -18.76 -15.80 6.02
C LYS A 87 -18.09 -14.55 5.47
N LEU A 88 -16.76 -14.55 5.36
CA LEU A 88 -15.95 -13.42 4.87
C LEU A 88 -15.64 -13.53 3.37
N GLY A 89 -15.89 -14.69 2.74
CA GLY A 89 -15.55 -14.93 1.33
C GLY A 89 -14.04 -14.97 1.08
N VAL A 90 -13.26 -15.50 2.02
CA VAL A 90 -11.78 -15.57 1.93
C VAL A 90 -11.29 -17.01 2.10
N SER A 91 -10.02 -17.28 1.79
CA SER A 91 -9.42 -18.59 2.04
C SER A 91 -9.34 -18.92 3.54
N GLN A 92 -9.29 -20.21 3.89
CA GLN A 92 -9.13 -20.64 5.28
C GLN A 92 -7.85 -20.09 5.91
N THR A 93 -6.73 -20.13 5.18
CA THR A 93 -5.45 -19.54 5.62
C THR A 93 -5.60 -18.05 5.93
N SER A 94 -6.25 -17.29 5.03
CA SER A 94 -6.50 -15.87 5.26
C SER A 94 -7.40 -15.61 6.47
N ALA A 95 -8.37 -16.50 6.73
CA ALA A 95 -9.25 -16.39 7.89
C ALA A 95 -8.50 -16.68 9.20
N ILE A 96 -7.51 -17.58 9.19
CA ILE A 96 -6.60 -17.81 10.33
C ILE A 96 -5.80 -16.54 10.60
N ASP A 97 -5.17 -15.96 9.58
CA ASP A 97 -4.41 -14.71 9.71
C ASP A 97 -5.25 -13.55 10.23
N LEU A 98 -6.50 -13.45 9.78
CA LEU A 98 -7.46 -12.47 10.28
C LEU A 98 -7.80 -12.73 11.75
N GLY A 99 -7.96 -13.99 12.15
CA GLY A 99 -8.23 -14.39 13.52
C GLY A 99 -7.06 -14.08 14.47
N THR A 100 -5.84 -14.49 14.11
CA THR A 100 -4.63 -14.25 14.92
C THR A 100 -4.32 -12.76 15.06
N SER A 101 -4.44 -11.99 13.96
CA SER A 101 -4.31 -10.52 13.98
C SER A 101 -5.39 -9.83 14.80
N SER A 102 -6.55 -10.48 14.99
CA SER A 102 -7.64 -9.97 15.83
C SER A 102 -7.37 -10.24 17.31
N ILE A 103 -6.87 -11.43 17.64
CA ILE A 103 -6.58 -11.87 19.01
C ILE A 103 -5.47 -11.00 19.62
N SER A 104 -4.36 -10.76 18.91
CA SER A 104 -3.28 -9.89 19.41
C SER A 104 -3.75 -8.47 19.71
N SER A 105 -4.69 -7.93 18.92
CA SER A 105 -5.28 -6.61 19.18
C SER A 105 -6.36 -6.58 20.27
N ILE A 106 -6.88 -7.73 20.68
CA ILE A 106 -7.83 -7.85 21.79
C ILE A 106 -7.08 -7.87 23.14
N PHE A 107 -5.85 -8.40 23.16
CA PHE A 107 -4.98 -8.46 24.34
C PHE A 107 -4.10 -7.22 24.57
N LEU A 108 -4.12 -6.23 23.66
CA LEU A 108 -3.38 -4.97 23.78
C LEU A 108 -4.25 -3.78 24.21
N ILE A 109 -5.43 -4.05 24.78
CA ILE A 109 -6.29 -3.04 25.41
C ILE A 109 -6.35 -3.39 26.90
N GLU A 110 -5.29 -3.03 27.61
CA GLU A 110 -5.24 -2.78 29.06
C GLU A 110 -4.49 -1.46 29.25
#